data_AF-A0A2M7TM64-F1
#
_entry.id   AF-A0A2M7TM64-F1
#
_cell.length_a   1.000
_cell.length_b   1.000
_cell.length_c   1.000
_cell.angle_alpha   90.00
_cell.angle_beta   90.00
_cell.angle_gamma   90.00
#
_symmetry.space_group_name_H-M   'P 1'
#
loop_
_entity.id
_entity.type
_entity.pdbx_description
1 polymer ?
#
loop_
_entity_poly.entity_id
_entity_poly.type
_entity_poly.pdbx_seq_one_letter_code
_entity_poly.pdbx_strand_id
1 'polypeptide(L)'
;MKINTSPQKIQELLARGVEEIINRQDLEKKLLSGKQLRIKLGIDPTSPNIHIGRSIPLLKMRDFQKLGHQLVLIVGDFTGIIGDTSDKDSERPMMRREVIKKNMKGYVEQAAKIIDIKKVEVRHNSEWLKKLTFDKIG
;
A
#
# COMPACT_ATOMS: atom_id res chain seq x y z
N MET A 1 -9.79 -16.83 5.97
CA MET A 1 -8.52 -17.27 6.58
C MET A 1 -8.59 -17.02 8.07
N LYS A 2 -8.02 -17.89 8.91
CA LYS A 2 -7.96 -17.66 10.36
C LYS A 2 -6.88 -16.62 10.67
N ILE A 3 -7.20 -15.63 11.50
CA ILE A 3 -6.24 -14.62 11.94
C ILE A 3 -5.24 -15.27 12.91
N ASN A 4 -3.95 -15.07 12.67
CA ASN A 4 -2.89 -15.60 13.50
C ASN A 4 -2.47 -14.55 14.53
N THR A 5 -2.77 -14.81 15.80
CA THR A 5 -2.49 -13.92 16.93
C THR A 5 -1.29 -14.36 17.77
N SER A 6 -0.38 -15.19 17.21
CA SER A 6 0.84 -15.62 17.92
C SER A 6 1.68 -14.41 18.34
N PRO A 7 1.94 -14.23 19.65
CA PRO A 7 2.73 -13.10 20.13
C PRO A 7 4.13 -13.05 19.50
N GLN A 8 4.77 -14.20 19.30
CA GLN A 8 6.10 -14.29 18.68
C GLN A 8 6.09 -13.78 17.23
N LYS A 9 5.09 -14.18 16.44
CA LYS A 9 4.98 -13.72 15.05
C LYS A 9 4.59 -12.25 14.95
N ILE A 10 3.76 -11.75 15.86
CA ILE A 10 3.42 -10.33 15.96
C ILE A 10 4.67 -9.52 16.32
N GLN A 11 5.47 -9.96 17.29
CA GLN A 11 6.73 -9.29 17.63
C GLN A 11 7.71 -9.26 16.45
N GLU A 12 7.86 -10.38 15.72
CA GLU A 12 8.69 -10.41 14.50
C GLU A 12 8.17 -9.42 13.44
N LEU A 13 6.85 -9.40 13.20
CA LEU A 13 6.20 -8.46 12.27
C LEU A 13 6.51 -7.00 12.63
N LEU A 14 6.47 -6.66 13.92
CA LEU A 14 6.65 -5.29 14.43
C LEU A 14 8.12 -4.87 14.58
N ALA A 15 9.07 -5.81 14.60
CA ALA A 15 10.49 -5.51 14.79
C ALA A 15 11.28 -5.57 13.48
N ARG A 16 11.10 -6.62 12.68
CA ARG A 16 11.98 -6.89 11.54
C ARG A 16 11.69 -5.96 10.37
N GLY A 17 12.68 -5.16 9.96
CA GLY A 17 12.55 -4.27 8.79
C GLY A 17 11.51 -3.17 9.00
N VAL A 18 11.36 -2.72 10.24
CA VAL A 18 10.51 -1.60 10.63
C VAL A 18 11.41 -0.57 11.31
N GLU A 19 11.37 0.66 10.82
CA GLU A 19 12.12 1.78 11.40
C GLU A 19 11.38 2.36 12.60
N GLU A 20 10.10 2.69 12.43
CA GLU A 20 9.25 3.30 13.45
C GLU A 20 7.83 2.74 13.40
N ILE A 21 7.18 2.71 14.57
CA ILE A 21 5.75 2.44 14.69
C ILE A 21 5.11 3.53 15.54
N ILE A 22 4.25 4.33 14.91
CA ILE A 22 3.44 5.32 15.63
C ILE A 22 2.38 4.57 16.45
N ASN A 23 2.38 4.80 17.76
CA ASN A 23 1.48 4.17 18.72
C ASN A 23 1.54 2.62 18.68
N ARG A 24 2.74 2.07 18.91
CA ARG A 24 3.01 0.63 18.89
C ARG A 24 2.06 -0.20 19.76
N GLN A 25 1.72 0.29 20.96
CA GLN A 25 0.85 -0.42 21.90
C GLN A 25 -0.56 -0.63 21.35
N ASP A 26 -1.12 0.37 20.66
CA ASP A 26 -2.43 0.24 20.03
C ASP A 26 -2.42 -0.74 18.85
N LEU A 27 -1.37 -0.70 18.02
CA LEU A 27 -1.22 -1.66 16.92
C LEU A 27 -1.10 -3.09 17.44
N GLU A 28 -0.31 -3.33 18.48
CA GLU A 28 -0.14 -4.65 19.09
C GLU A 28 -1.47 -5.17 19.68
N LYS A 29 -2.21 -4.33 20.40
CA LYS A 29 -3.57 -4.68 20.89
C LYS A 29 -4.51 -5.05 19.74
N LYS A 30 -4.47 -4.31 18.62
CA LYS A 30 -5.29 -4.61 17.43
C LYS A 30 -4.90 -5.94 16.79
N LEU A 31 -3.61 -6.25 16.69
CA LEU A 31 -3.12 -7.53 16.16
C LEU A 31 -3.51 -8.71 17.04
N LEU A 32 -3.45 -8.56 18.36
CA LEU A 32 -3.84 -9.60 19.33
C LEU A 32 -5.36 -9.80 19.42
N SER A 33 -6.17 -8.82 19.02
CA SER A 33 -7.64 -8.89 19.11
C SER A 33 -8.29 -9.98 18.26
N GLY A 34 -7.56 -10.56 17.30
CA GLY A 34 -8.08 -11.54 16.35
C GLY A 34 -8.96 -10.93 15.24
N LYS A 35 -9.17 -9.62 15.23
CA LYS A 35 -9.87 -8.93 14.13
C LYS A 35 -9.01 -8.89 12.88
N GLN A 36 -9.64 -9.07 11.72
CA GLN A 36 -8.95 -8.90 10.44
C GLN A 36 -8.72 -7.40 10.18
N LEU A 37 -7.48 -6.96 10.37
CA LEU A 37 -7.07 -5.61 10.00
C LEU A 37 -6.99 -5.44 8.48
N ARG A 38 -7.19 -4.20 8.01
CA ARG A 38 -6.98 -3.78 6.63
C ARG A 38 -5.68 -2.99 6.55
N ILE A 39 -4.72 -3.48 5.78
CA ILE A 39 -3.37 -2.94 5.68
C ILE A 39 -3.24 -2.21 4.35
N LYS A 40 -3.18 -0.88 4.41
CA LYS A 40 -3.08 0.01 3.24
C LYS A 40 -1.61 0.20 2.84
N LEU A 41 -1.32 0.08 1.56
CA LEU A 41 -0.11 0.64 0.94
C LEU A 41 -0.51 1.46 -0.29
N GLY A 42 -0.10 2.72 -0.31
CA GLY A 42 -0.21 3.58 -1.49
C GLY A 42 0.89 3.26 -2.50
N ILE A 43 0.55 3.22 -3.78
CA ILE A 43 1.50 2.98 -4.86
C ILE A 43 1.34 4.04 -5.94
N ASP A 44 2.46 4.60 -6.36
CA ASP A 44 2.51 5.53 -7.49
C ASP A 44 3.20 4.86 -8.68
N PRO A 45 2.46 4.44 -9.71
CA PRO A 45 3.01 3.73 -10.86
C PRO A 45 3.70 4.69 -11.84
N THR A 46 4.68 5.46 -11.35
CA THR A 46 5.51 6.38 -12.15
C THR A 46 6.46 5.65 -13.11
N SER A 47 6.69 4.36 -12.85
CA SER A 47 7.51 3.46 -13.67
C SER A 47 6.82 2.10 -13.75
N PRO A 48 7.00 1.33 -14.83
CA PRO A 48 6.46 -0.03 -14.93
C PRO A 48 7.14 -1.03 -13.97
N ASN A 49 8.29 -0.68 -13.38
CA ASN A 49 9.12 -1.61 -12.62
C ASN A 49 9.16 -1.28 -11.12
N ILE A 50 9.02 -2.33 -10.30
CA ILE A 50 9.25 -2.28 -8.86
C ILE A 50 10.75 -2.39 -8.62
N HIS A 51 11.38 -1.30 -8.24
CA HIS A 51 12.78 -1.33 -7.80
C HIS A 51 12.89 -1.98 -6.41
N ILE A 52 14.10 -2.42 -6.05
CA ILE A 52 14.35 -3.16 -4.82
C ILE A 52 13.91 -2.39 -3.56
N GLY A 53 14.08 -1.07 -3.52
CA GLY A 53 13.58 -0.23 -2.42
C GLY A 53 12.06 -0.32 -2.20
N ARG A 54 11.26 -0.44 -3.28
CA ARG A 54 9.80 -0.62 -3.20
C ARG A 54 9.39 -2.06 -2.85
N SER A 55 10.32 -3.01 -2.85
CA SER A 55 10.03 -4.39 -2.44
C SER A 55 9.91 -4.54 -0.91
N ILE A 56 10.57 -3.67 -0.12
CA ILE A 56 10.56 -3.76 1.35
C ILE A 56 9.14 -3.58 1.93
N PRO A 57 8.35 -2.55 1.54
CA PRO A 57 6.95 -2.46 1.95
C PRO A 57 6.10 -3.66 1.52
N LEU A 58 6.34 -4.22 0.33
CA LEU A 58 5.61 -5.40 -0.15
C LEU A 58 5.95 -6.66 0.64
N LEU A 59 7.21 -6.82 1.06
CA LEU A 59 7.62 -7.90 1.96
C LEU A 59 6.94 -7.76 3.33
N LYS A 60 6.83 -6.53 3.85
CA LYS A 60 6.10 -6.27 5.09
C LYS A 60 4.61 -6.58 4.94
N MET A 61 3.99 -6.18 3.82
CA MET A 61 2.60 -6.56 3.52
C MET A 61 2.41 -8.07 3.45
N ARG A 62 3.35 -8.81 2.86
CA ARG A 62 3.33 -10.28 2.85
C ARG A 62 3.29 -10.85 4.27
N ASP A 63 4.04 -10.27 5.21
CA ASP A 63 4.03 -10.72 6.60
C ASP A 63 2.66 -10.51 7.24
N PHE A 64 2.01 -9.36 7.02
CA PHE A 64 0.61 -9.14 7.43
C PHE A 64 -0.36 -10.14 6.77
N GLN A 65 -0.18 -10.43 5.48
CA GLN A 65 -1.01 -11.40 4.75
C GLN A 65 -0.86 -12.81 5.32
N LYS A 66 0.35 -13.21 5.73
CA LYS A 66 0.62 -14.49 6.40
C LYS A 66 -0.06 -14.60 7.77
N LEU A 67 -0.33 -13.48 8.44
CA LEU A 67 -1.13 -13.44 9.67
C LEU A 67 -2.65 -13.39 9.39
N GLY A 68 -3.06 -13.39 8.13
CA GLY A 68 -4.46 -13.43 7.71
C GLY A 68 -5.11 -12.06 7.49
N HIS A 69 -4.35 -10.96 7.55
CA HIS A 69 -4.89 -9.62 7.36
C HIS A 69 -5.19 -9.32 5.89
N GLN A 70 -6.14 -8.40 5.66
CA GLN A 70 -6.56 -7.98 4.34
C GLN A 70 -5.62 -6.90 3.81
N LEU A 71 -4.95 -7.18 2.71
CA LEU A 71 -4.10 -6.20 2.04
C LEU A 71 -4.94 -5.31 1.14
N VAL A 72 -4.67 -4.00 1.16
CA VAL A 72 -5.31 -3.00 0.31
C VAL A 72 -4.22 -2.20 -0.39
N LEU A 73 -4.08 -2.40 -1.70
CA LEU A 73 -3.20 -1.59 -2.54
C LEU A 73 -4.01 -0.43 -3.12
N ILE A 74 -3.56 0.80 -2.87
CA ILE A 74 -4.20 2.01 -3.41
C ILE A 74 -3.33 2.58 -4.53
N VAL A 75 -3.82 2.47 -5.76
CA VAL A 75 -3.17 3.04 -6.94
C VAL A 75 -3.41 4.54 -6.98
N GLY A 76 -2.32 5.30 -7.04
CA GLY A 76 -2.28 6.76 -7.17
C GLY A 76 -2.61 7.26 -8.58
N ASP A 77 -3.74 6.85 -9.16
CA ASP A 77 -4.08 7.19 -10.55
C ASP A 77 -4.67 8.60 -10.74
N PHE A 78 -5.14 9.22 -9.66
CA PHE A 78 -5.53 10.64 -9.63
C PHE A 78 -4.35 11.52 -9.19
N THR A 79 -3.70 11.16 -8.09
CA THR A 79 -2.54 11.89 -7.55
C THR A 79 -1.35 11.91 -8.51
N GLY A 80 -1.13 10.81 -9.24
CA GLY A 80 -0.09 10.74 -10.27
C GLY A 80 -0.33 11.65 -11.49
N ILE A 81 -1.55 12.13 -11.71
CA ILE A 81 -1.86 13.13 -12.75
C ILE A 81 -1.48 14.53 -12.25
N ILE A 82 -1.81 14.84 -11.00
CA ILE A 82 -1.56 16.15 -10.39
C ILE A 82 -0.05 16.37 -10.18
N GLY A 83 0.67 15.30 -9.85
CA GLY A 83 2.09 15.36 -9.49
C GLY A 83 2.25 15.62 -8.00
N ASP A 84 3.07 14.79 -7.34
CA ASP A 84 3.41 14.94 -5.92
C ASP A 84 4.74 15.69 -5.79
N THR A 85 4.75 16.80 -5.05
CA THR A 85 5.92 17.67 -4.81
C THR A 85 6.68 17.32 -3.54
N SER A 86 6.24 16.32 -2.77
CA SER A 86 6.69 16.11 -1.38
C SER A 86 8.21 15.92 -1.18
N ASP A 87 8.97 15.55 -2.23
CA ASP A 87 10.39 15.15 -2.09
C ASP A 87 11.35 15.71 -3.17
N LYS A 88 10.95 16.67 -4.03
CA LYS A 88 11.81 17.11 -5.15
C LYS A 88 11.75 18.61 -5.43
N ASP A 89 12.91 19.21 -5.72
CA ASP A 89 13.10 20.62 -6.11
C ASP A 89 12.46 21.01 -7.45
N SER A 90 11.88 20.05 -8.18
CA SER A 90 11.24 20.28 -9.48
C SER A 90 9.88 19.58 -9.55
N GLU A 91 8.92 20.25 -10.19
CA GLU A 91 7.60 19.69 -10.46
C GLU A 91 7.73 18.37 -11.23
N ARG A 92 7.04 17.33 -10.74
CA ARG A 92 6.99 16.05 -11.46
C ARG A 92 6.17 16.23 -12.74
N PRO A 93 6.63 15.72 -13.90
CA PRO A 93 5.85 15.78 -15.13
C PRO A 93 4.53 15.03 -14.95
N MET A 94 3.42 15.70 -15.30
CA MET A 94 2.08 15.12 -15.25
C MET A 94 2.01 13.86 -16.12
N MET A 95 1.53 12.75 -15.54
CA MET A 95 1.39 11.50 -16.28
C MET A 95 -0.01 11.34 -16.89
N ARG A 96 -0.06 10.92 -18.15
CA ARG A 96 -1.32 10.51 -18.79
C ARG A 96 -1.85 9.24 -18.13
N ARG A 97 -3.17 9.13 -18.00
CA ARG A 97 -3.87 7.95 -17.44
C ARG A 97 -3.50 6.63 -18.15
N GLU A 98 -3.26 6.69 -19.45
CA GLU A 98 -2.85 5.53 -20.25
C GLU A 98 -1.49 4.98 -19.82
N VAL A 99 -0.54 5.86 -19.51
CA VAL A 99 0.79 5.50 -19.02
C VAL A 99 0.68 4.87 -17.64
N ILE A 100 -0.12 5.47 -16.75
CA ILE A 100 -0.42 4.92 -15.42
C ILE A 100 -1.00 3.50 -15.54
N LYS A 101 -1.99 3.29 -16.42
CA LYS A 101 -2.61 1.98 -16.66
C LYS A 101 -1.60 0.95 -17.18
N LYS A 102 -0.73 1.35 -18.13
CA LYS A 102 0.33 0.49 -18.67
C LYS A 102 1.34 0.09 -17.59
N ASN A 103 1.82 1.05 -16.81
CA ASN A 103 2.77 0.81 -15.73
C ASN A 103 2.19 -0.09 -14.65
N MET A 104 0.91 0.10 -14.33
CA MET A 104 0.22 -0.70 -13.32
C MET A 104 0.14 -2.18 -13.69
N LYS A 105 -0.02 -2.53 -14.98
CA LYS A 105 -0.03 -3.94 -15.42
C LYS A 105 1.26 -4.66 -15.02
N GLY A 106 2.42 -4.06 -15.34
CA GLY A 106 3.72 -4.59 -14.96
C GLY A 106 3.93 -4.61 -13.44
N TYR A 107 3.43 -3.59 -12.73
CA TYR A 107 3.50 -3.52 -11.27
C TYR A 107 2.78 -4.72 -10.62
N VAL A 108 1.55 -5.02 -11.03
CA VAL A 108 0.76 -6.14 -10.46
C VAL A 108 1.47 -7.48 -10.65
N GLU A 109 1.99 -7.73 -11.85
CA GLU A 109 2.72 -8.96 -12.17
C GLU A 109 3.97 -9.13 -11.29
N GLN A 110 4.69 -8.04 -11.02
CA GLN A 110 5.85 -8.05 -10.13
C GLN A 110 5.46 -8.21 -8.66
N ALA A 111 4.45 -7.49 -8.19
CA ALA A 111 3.95 -7.58 -6.82
C ALA A 111 3.43 -8.99 -6.50
N ALA A 112 2.81 -9.66 -7.48
CA ALA A 112 2.32 -11.03 -7.35
C ALA A 112 3.42 -12.06 -7.04
N LYS A 113 4.71 -11.73 -7.27
CA LYS A 113 5.84 -12.57 -6.86
C LYS A 113 6.12 -12.53 -5.35
N ILE A 114 5.61 -11.50 -4.66
CA ILE A 114 5.86 -11.26 -3.23
C ILE A 114 4.59 -11.51 -2.42
N ILE A 115 3.44 -11.01 -2.87
CA ILE A 115 2.15 -11.13 -2.19
C ILE A 115 1.15 -11.92 -3.03
N ASP A 116 0.23 -12.63 -2.37
CA ASP A 116 -0.86 -13.32 -3.06
C ASP A 116 -1.90 -12.30 -3.54
N ILE A 117 -1.75 -11.87 -4.79
CA ILE A 117 -2.57 -10.81 -5.39
C ILE A 117 -4.05 -11.17 -5.48
N LYS A 118 -4.39 -12.48 -5.52
CA LYS A 118 -5.79 -12.93 -5.58
C LYS A 118 -6.56 -12.59 -4.31
N LYS A 119 -5.84 -12.30 -3.21
CA LYS A 119 -6.40 -11.95 -1.90
C LYS A 119 -6.16 -10.48 -1.54
N VAL A 120 -5.72 -9.67 -2.49
CA VAL A 120 -5.46 -8.24 -2.30
C VAL A 120 -6.61 -7.44 -2.87
N GLU A 121 -7.09 -6.45 -2.12
CA GLU A 121 -7.99 -5.44 -2.66
C GLU A 121 -7.16 -4.39 -3.38
N VAL A 122 -7.32 -4.28 -4.71
CA VAL A 122 -6.72 -3.20 -5.50
C VAL A 122 -7.77 -2.12 -5.68
N ARG A 123 -7.48 -0.91 -5.21
CA ARG A 123 -8.36 0.26 -5.30
C ARG A 123 -7.65 1.40 -6.02
N HIS A 124 -8.40 2.22 -6.74
CA HIS A 124 -7.89 3.42 -7.40
C HIS A 124 -8.31 4.65 -6.62
N ASN A 125 -7.37 5.54 -6.27
CA ASN A 125 -7.74 6.73 -5.50
C ASN A 125 -8.64 7.70 -6.28
N SER A 126 -8.66 7.59 -7.61
CA SER A 126 -9.62 8.31 -8.43
C SER A 126 -11.09 7.92 -8.19
N GLU A 127 -11.39 6.76 -7.57
CA GLU A 127 -12.75 6.32 -7.24
C GLU A 127 -13.47 7.28 -6.26
N TRP A 128 -12.70 7.90 -5.37
CA TRP A 128 -13.20 8.88 -4.40
C TRP A 128 -12.73 10.31 -4.71
N LEU A 129 -11.48 10.50 -5.14
CA LEU A 129 -10.94 11.85 -5.37
C LEU A 129 -11.60 12.58 -6.54
N LYS A 130 -12.05 11.88 -7.60
CA LYS A 130 -12.78 12.51 -8.71
C LYS A 130 -14.15 13.07 -8.31
N LYS A 131 -14.68 12.64 -7.18
CA LYS A 131 -16.00 13.05 -6.67
C LYS A 131 -15.89 14.19 -5.65
N LEU A 132 -14.67 14.55 -5.26
CA LEU A 132 -14.44 15.71 -4.41
C LEU A 132 -14.68 16.96 -5.25
N THR A 133 -15.59 17.78 -4.74
CA THR A 133 -15.96 19.07 -5.29
C THR A 133 -15.46 20.16 -4.35
N PHE A 134 -15.33 21.39 -4.84
CA PHE A 134 -14.73 22.48 -4.06
C PHE A 134 -15.46 22.75 -2.73
N ASP A 135 -16.79 22.63 -2.72
CA ASP A 135 -17.66 22.70 -1.54
C ASP A 135 -17.40 21.63 -0.47
N LYS A 136 -16.68 20.55 -0.81
CA LYS A 136 -16.29 19.48 0.12
C LYS A 136 -14.86 19.58 0.61
N ILE A 137 -14.09 20.51 0.06
CA ILE A 137 -12.66 20.71 0.38
C ILE A 137 -12.46 21.98 1.24
N GLY A 138 -13.51 22.78 1.46
CA GLY A 138 -13.53 23.95 2.34
C GLY A 138 -14.31 23.72 3.62
#